data_AF-A0A661IDF2-F1
#
_entry.id   AF-A0A661IDF2-F1
#
_cell.length_a   1.000
_cell.length_b   1.000
_cell.length_c   1.000
_cell.angle_alpha   90.00
_cell.angle_beta   90.00
_cell.angle_gamma   90.00
#
_symmetry.space_group_name_H-M   'P 1'
#
loop_
_entity.id
_entity.type
_entity.pdbx_description
1 polymer ?
#
loop_
_entity_poly.entity_id
_entity_poly.type
_entity_poly.pdbx_seq_one_letter_code
_entity_poly.pdbx_strand_id
1 'polypeptide(L)'
;MLDLNDVIKKIKKIENIKSDKDFADIINIKPDALVQRKNRNSIPHDNIIKYCLKNKISLDMIYENNDIKIDNTTQDDNVEITLSDNKFPLSRIQIIDKDDFLKLPIHNPNKKLKAHIDYSGNNIFIIDTMVNKYEDEGLYLIKYQERTYVKNIVDTFSGTFQINSYSTKNIPVTSFEISTDKISEIIILGTVSNIISLK
;
A
#
# COMPACT_ATOMS: atom_id res chain seq x y z
N MET A 1 -8.61 2.57 22.21
CA MET A 1 -7.16 2.74 22.49
C MET A 1 -6.64 1.38 22.90
N LEU A 2 -5.66 0.83 22.19
CA LEU A 2 -5.11 -0.50 22.47
C LEU A 2 -4.38 -0.48 23.82
N ASP A 3 -4.65 -1.46 24.68
CA ASP A 3 -3.97 -1.61 25.97
C ASP A 3 -2.94 -2.75 25.96
N LEU A 4 -2.06 -2.77 26.97
CA LEU A 4 -1.04 -3.82 27.08
C LEU A 4 -1.66 -5.22 27.31
N ASN A 5 -2.81 -5.31 27.96
CA ASN A 5 -3.45 -6.61 28.22
C ASN A 5 -3.97 -7.25 26.94
N ASP A 6 -4.48 -6.45 26.00
CA ASP A 6 -4.95 -6.90 24.70
C ASP A 6 -3.79 -7.39 23.83
N VAL A 7 -2.67 -6.66 23.84
CA VAL A 7 -1.42 -7.10 23.21
C VAL A 7 -0.95 -8.44 23.77
N ILE A 8 -0.97 -8.59 25.10
CA ILE A 8 -0.58 -9.85 25.76
C ILE A 8 -1.51 -10.99 25.34
N LYS A 9 -2.82 -10.78 25.34
CA LYS A 9 -3.80 -11.80 24.92
C LYS A 9 -3.54 -12.26 23.48
N LYS A 10 -3.28 -11.34 22.56
CA LYS A 10 -3.01 -11.66 21.15
C LYS A 10 -1.73 -12.47 20.99
N ILE A 11 -0.63 -12.03 21.58
CA ILE A 11 0.65 -12.76 21.50
C ILE A 11 0.53 -14.13 22.16
N LYS A 12 -0.16 -14.23 23.31
CA LYS A 12 -0.42 -15.52 23.95
C LYS A 12 -1.21 -16.49 23.06
N LYS A 13 -2.18 -15.96 22.31
CA LYS A 13 -2.98 -16.74 21.35
C LYS A 13 -2.15 -17.22 20.17
N ILE A 14 -1.29 -16.35 19.61
CA ILE A 14 -0.39 -16.68 18.49
C ILE A 14 0.59 -17.80 18.90
N GLU A 15 1.18 -17.68 20.08
CA GLU A 15 2.20 -18.62 20.59
C GLU A 15 1.60 -19.81 21.35
N ASN A 16 0.27 -19.88 21.48
CA ASN A 16 -0.45 -20.90 22.22
C ASN A 16 0.05 -21.09 23.67
N ILE A 17 0.30 -19.99 24.37
CA ILE A 17 0.76 -19.97 25.77
C ILE A 17 -0.31 -19.41 26.71
N LYS A 18 -0.24 -19.79 27.99
CA LYS A 18 -1.22 -19.37 29.00
C LYS A 18 -0.61 -18.45 30.06
N SER A 19 0.69 -18.59 30.34
CA SER A 19 1.36 -17.85 31.42
C SER A 19 1.83 -16.48 30.98
N ASP A 20 1.73 -15.49 31.89
CA ASP A 20 2.37 -14.18 31.71
C ASP A 20 3.90 -14.28 31.74
N LYS A 21 4.44 -15.29 32.45
CA LYS A 21 5.87 -15.54 32.50
C LYS A 21 6.39 -15.95 31.12
N ASP A 22 5.71 -16.89 30.47
CA ASP A 22 6.09 -17.35 29.12
C ASP A 22 6.02 -16.20 28.12
N PHE A 23 5.00 -15.32 28.24
CA PHE A 23 4.94 -14.10 27.42
C PHE A 23 6.17 -13.21 27.64
N ALA A 24 6.56 -12.98 28.90
CA ALA A 24 7.72 -12.16 29.25
C ALA A 24 9.00 -12.73 28.61
N ASP A 25 9.17 -14.06 28.67
CA ASP A 25 10.31 -14.75 28.07
C ASP A 25 10.30 -14.63 26.53
N ILE A 26 9.14 -14.77 25.90
CA ILE A 26 8.97 -14.67 24.43
C ILE A 26 9.37 -13.30 23.88
N ILE A 27 8.92 -12.22 24.53
CA ILE A 27 9.28 -10.85 24.12
C ILE A 27 10.59 -10.36 24.77
N ASN A 28 11.30 -11.25 25.48
CA ASN A 28 12.59 -11.00 26.11
C ASN A 28 12.58 -9.83 27.11
N ILE A 29 11.67 -9.88 28.09
CA ILE A 29 11.63 -8.99 29.25
C ILE A 29 11.58 -9.78 30.55
N LYS A 30 12.05 -9.19 31.65
CA LYS A 30 11.93 -9.81 32.98
C LYS A 30 10.46 -9.82 33.45
N PRO A 31 9.97 -10.87 34.13
CA PRO A 31 8.61 -10.92 34.67
C PRO A 31 8.25 -9.71 35.54
N ASP A 32 9.16 -9.26 36.41
CA ASP A 32 8.92 -8.08 37.26
C ASP A 32 8.75 -6.79 36.44
N ALA A 33 9.47 -6.66 35.33
CA ALA A 33 9.35 -5.53 34.42
C ALA A 33 7.99 -5.55 33.68
N LEU A 34 7.48 -6.74 33.35
CA LEU A 34 6.13 -6.90 32.80
C LEU A 34 5.06 -6.45 33.80
N VAL A 35 5.16 -6.87 35.07
CA VAL A 35 4.22 -6.47 36.13
C VAL A 35 4.17 -4.95 36.29
N GLN A 36 5.34 -4.30 36.38
CA GLN A 36 5.38 -2.83 36.49
C GLN A 36 4.83 -2.12 35.26
N ARG A 37 5.00 -2.69 34.07
CA ARG A 37 4.46 -2.14 32.81
C ARG A 37 2.94 -2.30 32.73
N LYS A 38 2.38 -3.41 33.21
CA LYS A 38 0.93 -3.60 33.35
C LYS A 38 0.29 -2.54 34.24
N ASN A 39 0.89 -2.28 35.40
CA ASN A 39 0.40 -1.25 36.32
C ASN A 39 0.41 0.16 35.70
N ARG A 40 1.37 0.43 34.81
CA ARG A 40 1.52 1.70 34.09
C ARG A 40 0.84 1.72 32.72
N ASN A 41 0.18 0.63 32.32
CA ASN A 41 -0.35 0.39 30.97
C ASN A 41 0.62 0.78 29.83
N SER A 42 1.92 0.48 30.00
CA SER A 42 2.96 0.91 29.06
C SER A 42 3.43 -0.24 28.17
N ILE A 43 3.10 -0.17 26.89
CA ILE A 43 3.42 -1.19 25.90
C ILE A 43 4.94 -1.20 25.61
N PRO A 44 5.62 -2.36 25.71
CA PRO A 44 7.03 -2.48 25.38
C PRO A 44 7.22 -2.64 23.86
N HIS A 45 7.00 -1.54 23.12
CA HIS A 45 7.00 -1.54 21.65
C HIS A 45 8.26 -2.16 21.05
N ASP A 46 9.45 -1.80 21.53
CA ASP A 46 10.72 -2.33 21.01
C ASP A 46 10.83 -3.85 21.13
N ASN A 47 10.37 -4.42 22.25
CA ASN A 47 10.38 -5.85 22.51
C ASN A 47 9.41 -6.58 21.58
N ILE A 48 8.22 -6.02 21.39
CA ILE A 48 7.20 -6.57 20.50
C ILE A 48 7.68 -6.52 19.05
N ILE A 49 8.28 -5.41 18.61
CA ILE A 49 8.85 -5.28 17.26
C ILE A 49 9.95 -6.31 17.05
N LYS A 50 10.88 -6.47 18.00
CA LYS A 50 11.95 -7.48 17.91
C LYS A 50 11.39 -8.90 17.84
N TYR A 51 10.37 -9.19 18.64
CA TYR A 51 9.65 -10.46 18.60
C TYR A 51 9.00 -10.70 17.23
N CYS A 52 8.28 -9.70 16.68
CA CYS A 52 7.64 -9.77 15.36
C CYS A 52 8.66 -10.03 14.26
N LEU A 53 9.79 -9.32 14.27
CA LEU A 53 10.86 -9.49 13.29
C LEU A 53 11.48 -10.88 13.37
N LYS A 54 11.74 -11.39 14.58
CA LYS A 54 12.32 -12.72 14.80
C LYS A 54 11.39 -13.84 14.31
N ASN A 55 10.09 -13.70 14.56
CA ASN A 55 9.10 -14.74 14.27
C ASN A 55 8.32 -14.51 12.96
N LYS A 56 8.66 -13.46 12.20
CA LYS A 56 8.00 -13.06 10.95
C LYS A 56 6.49 -12.83 11.10
N ILE A 57 6.09 -12.19 12.20
CA ILE A 57 4.70 -11.85 12.51
C ILE A 57 4.45 -10.38 12.15
N SER A 58 3.31 -10.09 11.50
CA SER A 58 2.92 -8.70 11.21
C SER A 58 2.58 -7.94 12.49
N LEU A 59 3.01 -6.68 12.59
CA LEU A 59 2.59 -5.81 13.69
C LEU A 59 1.06 -5.63 13.73
N ASP A 60 0.42 -5.59 12.57
CA ASP A 60 -1.03 -5.36 12.48
C ASP A 60 -1.82 -6.47 13.19
N MET A 61 -1.33 -7.72 13.15
CA MET A 61 -1.92 -8.83 13.90
C MET A 61 -1.94 -8.61 15.42
N ILE A 62 -1.06 -7.76 15.94
CA ILE A 62 -0.94 -7.46 17.36
C ILE A 62 -1.65 -6.13 17.69
N TYR A 63 -1.53 -5.12 16.83
CA TYR A 63 -2.00 -3.77 17.12
C TYR A 63 -3.41 -3.44 16.60
N GLU A 64 -3.91 -4.12 15.56
CA GLU A 64 -5.27 -3.86 15.07
C GLU A 64 -6.34 -4.47 15.97
N ASN A 65 -7.38 -3.70 16.28
CA ASN A 65 -8.53 -4.15 17.08
C ASN A 65 -9.55 -4.99 16.30
N ASN A 66 -9.16 -5.50 15.14
CA ASN A 66 -10.04 -6.31 14.33
C ASN A 66 -10.08 -7.72 14.91
N ASP A 67 -11.22 -8.09 15.50
CA ASP A 67 -11.61 -9.49 15.57
C ASP A 67 -11.74 -9.95 14.12
N ILE A 68 -10.66 -10.51 13.55
CA ILE A 68 -10.69 -11.07 12.20
C ILE A 68 -11.64 -12.28 12.27
N LYS A 69 -12.93 -12.04 11.98
CA LYS A 69 -13.81 -13.06 11.45
C LYS A 69 -13.27 -13.39 10.09
N ILE A 70 -12.65 -14.56 9.99
CA ILE A 70 -12.28 -15.13 8.71
C ILE A 70 -13.59 -15.58 8.06
N ASP A 71 -14.27 -14.65 7.38
CA ASP A 71 -15.39 -15.00 6.53
C ASP A 71 -14.80 -15.58 5.24
N ASN A 72 -14.85 -16.92 5.12
CA ASN A 72 -14.41 -17.69 3.95
C ASN A 72 -15.35 -17.53 2.73
N THR A 73 -15.84 -16.32 2.48
CA THR A 73 -16.81 -16.05 1.40
C THR A 73 -16.58 -14.68 0.79
N THR A 74 -15.57 -14.59 -0.06
CA THR A 74 -15.60 -13.78 -1.28
C THR A 74 -14.70 -14.44 -2.30
N GLN A 75 -15.31 -15.24 -3.18
CA GLN A 75 -14.75 -15.50 -4.50
C GLN A 75 -14.79 -14.17 -5.26
N ASP A 76 -13.72 -13.39 -5.13
CA ASP A 76 -13.38 -12.36 -6.10
C ASP A 76 -12.36 -13.00 -7.06
N ASP A 77 -12.68 -13.03 -8.35
CA ASP A 77 -11.88 -13.65 -9.42
C ASP A 77 -10.46 -13.03 -9.61
N ASN A 78 -10.04 -12.13 -8.71
CA ASN A 78 -8.76 -11.43 -8.72
C ASN A 78 -7.81 -11.82 -7.57
N VAL A 79 -8.17 -12.77 -6.72
CA VAL A 79 -7.41 -13.05 -5.49
C VAL A 79 -7.17 -14.56 -5.34
N GLU A 80 -6.05 -15.03 -5.90
CA GLU A 80 -5.51 -16.35 -5.58
C GLU A 80 -4.54 -16.21 -4.38
N ILE A 81 -5.08 -16.28 -3.16
CA ILE A 81 -4.24 -16.31 -1.94
C ILE A 81 -3.69 -17.72 -1.80
N THR A 82 -2.47 -17.95 -2.27
CA THR A 82 -1.72 -19.17 -1.92
C THR A 82 -1.17 -19.02 -0.51
N LEU A 83 -1.89 -19.55 0.48
CA LEU A 83 -1.39 -19.73 1.85
C LEU A 83 -0.37 -20.87 1.87
N SER A 84 0.90 -20.57 1.58
CA SER A 84 2.00 -21.48 1.89
C SER A 84 3.28 -20.69 2.11
N ASP A 85 3.78 -20.74 3.34
CA ASP A 85 5.12 -20.42 3.80
C ASP A 85 5.70 -19.05 3.41
N ASN A 86 5.59 -18.10 4.34
CA ASN A 86 6.50 -16.94 4.43
C ASN A 86 6.67 -16.08 3.16
N LYS A 87 5.64 -15.90 2.34
CA LYS A 87 5.62 -14.90 1.27
C LYS A 87 4.57 -13.85 1.60
N PHE A 88 4.98 -12.59 1.68
CA PHE A 88 4.03 -11.46 1.62
C PHE A 88 3.04 -11.74 0.48
N PRO A 89 1.72 -11.63 0.70
CA PRO A 89 0.76 -11.91 -0.36
C PRO A 89 1.08 -11.00 -1.55
N LEU A 90 1.42 -11.61 -2.68
CA LEU A 90 1.68 -10.89 -3.91
C LEU A 90 0.35 -10.75 -4.64
N SER A 91 -0.10 -9.52 -4.83
CA SER A 91 -1.24 -9.23 -5.67
C SER A 91 -0.85 -9.34 -7.13
N ARG A 92 -1.75 -9.87 -7.95
CA ARG A 92 -1.65 -9.86 -9.41
C ARG A 92 -2.19 -8.52 -9.92
N ILE A 93 -1.31 -7.67 -10.42
CA ILE A 93 -1.64 -6.34 -10.93
C ILE A 93 -1.57 -6.39 -12.46
N GLN A 94 -2.71 -6.20 -13.14
CA GLN A 94 -2.76 -6.18 -14.60
C GLN A 94 -1.97 -4.99 -15.16
N ILE A 95 -1.20 -5.23 -16.22
CA ILE A 95 -0.50 -4.17 -16.96
C ILE A 95 -1.49 -3.51 -17.93
N ILE A 96 -1.53 -2.18 -17.93
CA ILE A 96 -2.37 -1.40 -18.84
C ILE A 96 -1.89 -1.64 -20.29
N ASP A 97 -2.85 -1.84 -21.19
CA ASP A 97 -2.65 -2.11 -22.63
C ASP A 97 -1.88 -3.39 -22.95
N LYS A 98 -1.69 -4.30 -21.99
CA LYS A 98 -1.10 -5.63 -22.20
C LYS A 98 -1.95 -6.69 -21.53
N ASP A 99 -2.07 -7.85 -22.17
CA ASP A 99 -2.65 -9.05 -21.54
C ASP A 99 -1.60 -9.77 -20.69
N ASP A 100 -1.08 -9.05 -19.69
CA ASP A 100 -0.01 -9.50 -18.81
C ASP A 100 -0.17 -8.88 -17.41
N PHE A 101 0.51 -9.44 -16.41
CA PHE A 101 0.37 -9.08 -15.01
C PHE A 101 1.70 -9.09 -14.25
N LEU A 102 1.83 -8.17 -13.30
CA LEU A 102 2.92 -8.12 -12.35
C LEU A 102 2.48 -8.73 -11.01
N LYS A 103 3.38 -9.49 -10.37
CA LYS A 103 3.18 -9.96 -9.00
C LYS A 103 3.92 -9.03 -8.04
N LEU A 104 3.17 -8.20 -7.31
CA LEU A 104 3.73 -7.18 -6.43
C LEU A 104 3.19 -7.34 -5.00
N PRO A 105 4.00 -7.08 -3.96
CA PRO A 105 3.56 -7.11 -2.56
C PRO A 105 2.76 -5.83 -2.23
N ILE A 106 1.79 -5.48 -3.07
CA ILE A 106 0.95 -4.29 -2.94
C ILE A 106 -0.48 -4.78 -2.85
N HIS A 107 -1.15 -4.52 -1.74
CA HIS A 107 -2.56 -4.83 -1.57
C HIS A 107 -3.27 -3.58 -1.04
N ASN A 108 -4.31 -3.15 -1.74
CA ASN A 108 -5.20 -2.09 -1.28
C ASN A 108 -6.63 -2.44 -1.70
N PRO A 109 -7.48 -2.94 -0.79
CA PRO A 109 -8.84 -3.37 -1.14
C PRO A 109 -9.75 -2.21 -1.54
N ASN A 110 -9.39 -0.96 -1.20
CA ASN A 110 -10.18 0.22 -1.50
C ASN A 110 -9.81 0.86 -2.85
N LYS A 111 -8.89 0.27 -3.62
CA LYS A 111 -8.43 0.81 -4.90
C LYS A 111 -8.44 -0.26 -5.99
N LYS A 112 -8.74 0.15 -7.22
CA LYS A 112 -8.60 -0.74 -8.40
C LYS A 112 -7.26 -0.49 -9.07
N LEU A 113 -6.25 -1.26 -8.65
CA LEU A 113 -4.87 -1.05 -9.07
C LEU A 113 -4.53 -1.74 -10.39
N LYS A 114 -3.89 -1.00 -11.30
CA LYS A 114 -3.21 -1.51 -12.50
C LYS A 114 -1.78 -1.00 -12.57
N ALA A 115 -0.97 -1.56 -13.45
CA ALA A 115 0.41 -1.13 -13.67
C ALA A 115 0.58 -0.47 -15.04
N HIS A 116 1.31 0.63 -15.12
CA HIS A 116 1.81 1.19 -16.37
C HIS A 116 3.33 1.19 -16.32
N ILE A 117 3.99 0.69 -17.36
CA ILE A 117 5.45 0.68 -17.46
C ILE A 117 5.84 1.77 -18.44
N ASP A 118 6.76 2.65 -18.05
CA ASP A 118 7.24 3.66 -18.99
C ASP A 118 7.95 3.04 -20.19
N TYR A 119 8.11 3.85 -21.24
CA TYR A 119 8.80 3.42 -22.45
C TYR A 119 10.24 2.92 -22.18
N SER A 120 10.91 3.49 -21.17
CA SER A 120 12.27 3.08 -20.82
C SER A 120 12.33 1.71 -20.11
N GLY A 121 11.20 1.23 -19.58
CA GLY A 121 11.13 0.03 -18.77
C GLY A 121 11.68 0.20 -17.34
N ASN A 122 12.20 1.38 -16.99
CA ASN A 122 12.84 1.62 -15.70
C ASN A 122 11.85 1.98 -14.60
N ASN A 123 10.63 2.41 -14.94
CA ASN A 123 9.64 2.83 -13.97
C ASN A 123 8.32 2.09 -14.17
N ILE A 124 7.84 1.50 -13.09
CA ILE A 124 6.51 0.91 -12.99
C ILE A 124 5.64 1.85 -12.17
N PHE A 125 4.62 2.41 -12.78
CA PHE A 125 3.62 3.26 -12.15
C PHE A 125 2.44 2.40 -11.74
N ILE A 126 2.06 2.47 -10.47
CA ILE A 126 0.87 1.81 -9.94
C ILE A 126 -0.28 2.82 -10.01
N ILE A 127 -1.30 2.47 -10.77
CA ILE A 127 -2.39 3.36 -11.17
C ILE A 127 -3.66 2.93 -10.47
N ASP A 128 -4.29 3.86 -9.74
CA ASP A 128 -5.65 3.69 -9.22
C ASP A 128 -6.66 4.09 -10.31
N THR A 129 -7.27 3.07 -10.90
CA THR A 129 -8.22 3.20 -12.02
C THR A 129 -9.65 3.49 -11.59
N MET A 130 -9.92 3.58 -10.28
CA MET A 130 -11.21 4.10 -9.80
C MET A 130 -11.34 5.61 -10.05
N VAL A 131 -10.23 6.34 -10.11
CA VAL A 131 -10.21 7.78 -10.38
C VAL A 131 -10.02 8.01 -11.89
N ASN A 132 -11.11 8.21 -12.62
CA ASN A 132 -11.12 8.33 -14.08
C ASN A 132 -11.40 9.76 -14.58
N LYS A 133 -11.29 10.74 -13.69
CA LYS A 133 -11.48 12.17 -13.96
C LYS A 133 -10.51 12.97 -13.09
N TYR A 134 -10.38 14.24 -13.40
CA TYR A 134 -9.60 15.16 -12.58
C TYR A 134 -10.39 15.47 -11.31
N GLU A 135 -9.76 15.31 -10.15
CA GLU A 135 -10.37 15.62 -8.85
C GLU A 135 -9.55 16.63 -8.06
N ASP A 136 -8.22 16.54 -8.14
CA ASP A 136 -7.28 17.43 -7.47
C ASP A 136 -5.92 17.44 -8.21
N GLU A 137 -5.05 18.38 -7.87
CA GLU A 137 -3.69 18.43 -8.37
C GLU A 137 -2.92 17.14 -8.05
N GLY A 138 -2.17 16.63 -9.03
CA GLY A 138 -1.37 15.44 -8.80
C GLY A 138 -0.94 14.73 -10.06
N LEU A 139 -0.43 13.51 -9.87
CA LEU A 139 0.13 12.69 -10.93
C LEU A 139 -0.92 11.73 -11.47
N TYR A 140 -1.17 11.81 -12.77
CA TYR A 140 -2.19 11.03 -13.48
C TYR A 140 -1.56 10.23 -14.61
N LEU A 141 -2.11 9.05 -14.87
CA LEU A 141 -1.97 8.41 -16.17
C LEU A 141 -3.08 8.93 -17.08
N ILE A 142 -2.68 9.57 -18.17
CA ILE A 142 -3.59 10.11 -19.17
C ILE A 142 -3.40 9.43 -20.52
N LYS A 143 -4.45 9.37 -21.32
CA LYS A 143 -4.39 9.04 -22.74
C LYS A 143 -4.67 10.28 -23.56
N TYR A 144 -3.76 10.58 -24.49
CA TYR A 144 -3.84 11.70 -25.43
C TYR A 144 -3.31 11.24 -26.78
N GLN A 145 -4.06 11.50 -27.86
CA GLN A 145 -3.70 11.07 -29.23
C GLN A 145 -3.30 9.59 -29.31
N GLU A 146 -4.11 8.70 -28.72
CA GLU A 146 -3.88 7.24 -28.67
C GLU A 146 -2.61 6.79 -27.92
N ARG A 147 -1.94 7.68 -27.20
CA ARG A 147 -0.75 7.36 -26.40
C ARG A 147 -0.98 7.66 -24.92
N THR A 148 -0.41 6.83 -24.07
CA THR A 148 -0.47 7.01 -22.62
C THR A 148 0.73 7.78 -22.11
N TYR A 149 0.48 8.71 -21.20
CA TYR A 149 1.50 9.55 -20.57
C TYR A 149 1.25 9.65 -19.08
N VAL A 150 2.33 9.63 -18.30
CA VAL A 150 2.27 10.01 -16.88
C VAL A 150 2.56 11.49 -16.78
N LYS A 151 1.59 12.27 -16.28
CA LYS A 151 1.65 13.72 -16.23
C LYS A 151 1.17 14.24 -14.89
N ASN A 152 1.81 15.30 -14.41
CA ASN A 152 1.31 16.06 -13.28
C ASN A 152 0.34 17.13 -13.81
N ILE A 153 -0.90 17.08 -13.34
CA ILE A 153 -1.95 18.02 -13.72
C ILE A 153 -2.14 19.01 -12.56
N VAL A 154 -2.03 20.30 -12.86
CA VAL A 154 -2.14 21.40 -11.89
C VAL A 154 -3.18 22.39 -12.39
N ASP A 155 -4.13 22.73 -11.53
CA ASP A 155 -5.09 23.79 -11.80
C ASP A 155 -4.38 25.14 -11.71
N THR A 156 -4.69 26.02 -12.65
CA THR A 156 -4.30 27.42 -12.53
C THR A 156 -5.53 28.26 -12.23
N PHE A 157 -5.32 29.34 -11.47
CA PHE A 157 -6.38 30.31 -11.13
C PHE A 157 -7.04 30.95 -12.37
N SER A 158 -6.49 30.77 -13.57
CA SER A 158 -7.01 31.25 -14.86
C SER A 158 -8.02 30.34 -15.54
N GLY A 159 -8.38 29.18 -14.96
CA GLY A 159 -9.29 28.22 -15.62
C GLY A 159 -8.61 27.45 -16.77
N THR A 160 -7.29 27.29 -16.67
CA THR A 160 -6.46 26.47 -17.55
C THR A 160 -5.70 25.44 -16.72
N PHE A 161 -5.30 24.34 -17.34
CA PHE A 161 -4.56 23.26 -16.67
C PHE A 161 -3.11 23.28 -17.16
N GLN A 162 -2.17 23.21 -16.22
CA GLN A 162 -0.77 22.94 -16.54
C GLN A 162 -0.51 21.44 -16.48
N ILE A 163 0.01 20.90 -17.59
CA ILE A 163 0.32 19.49 -17.75
C ILE A 163 1.83 19.32 -17.83
N ASN A 164 2.42 18.92 -16.71
CA ASN A 164 3.86 18.79 -16.54
C ASN A 164 4.29 17.34 -16.73
N SER A 165 5.37 17.11 -17.49
CA SER A 165 5.98 15.79 -17.57
C SER A 165 6.48 15.32 -16.20
N TYR A 166 6.22 14.05 -15.89
CA TYR A 166 6.88 13.40 -14.77
C TYR A 166 8.39 13.35 -15.05
N SER A 167 9.20 14.02 -14.22
CA SER A 167 10.65 14.03 -14.37
C SER A 167 11.29 12.92 -13.55
N THR A 168 11.95 12.01 -14.24
CA THR A 168 13.00 11.19 -13.64
C THR A 168 14.35 11.86 -13.89
N LYS A 169 15.34 11.60 -13.02
CA LYS A 169 16.73 12.05 -13.23
C LYS A 169 17.12 11.77 -14.69
N ASN A 170 17.43 12.82 -15.45
CA ASN A 170 17.84 12.83 -16.88
C ASN A 170 16.76 13.03 -17.95
N ILE A 171 15.49 13.37 -17.63
CA ILE A 171 14.50 13.77 -18.64
C ILE A 171 14.05 15.22 -18.39
N PRO A 172 14.21 16.14 -19.36
CA PRO A 172 13.77 17.52 -19.22
C PRO A 172 12.25 17.57 -19.01
N VAL A 173 11.83 18.37 -18.03
CA VAL A 173 10.41 18.59 -17.75
C VAL A 173 9.84 19.40 -18.90
N THR A 174 9.00 18.77 -19.72
CA THR A 174 8.18 19.49 -20.69
C THR A 174 6.82 19.79 -20.05
N SER A 175 6.43 21.06 -20.07
CA SER A 175 5.10 21.51 -19.66
C SER A 175 4.37 22.08 -20.87
N PHE A 176 3.06 21.90 -20.87
CA PHE A 176 2.17 22.62 -21.78
C PHE A 176 0.88 22.96 -21.06
N GLU A 177 0.26 24.05 -21.51
CA GLU A 177 -0.99 24.55 -20.96
C GLU A 177 -2.14 24.15 -21.87
N ILE A 178 -3.22 23.65 -21.28
CA ILE A 178 -4.45 23.32 -21.99
C ILE A 178 -5.59 24.13 -21.41
N SER A 179 -6.40 24.75 -22.29
CA SER A 179 -7.65 25.38 -21.87
C SER A 179 -8.65 24.32 -21.43
N THR A 180 -9.52 24.69 -20.48
CA THR A 180 -10.64 23.87 -20.01
C THR A 180 -11.46 23.27 -21.15
N ASP A 181 -11.67 24.01 -22.23
CA ASP A 181 -12.43 23.55 -23.40
C ASP A 181 -11.80 22.33 -24.11
N LYS A 182 -10.47 22.21 -24.04
CA LYS A 182 -9.69 21.13 -24.68
C LYS A 182 -9.35 19.99 -23.73
N ILE A 183 -9.70 20.06 -22.44
CA ILE A 183 -9.45 18.96 -21.51
C ILE A 183 -10.20 17.68 -21.90
N SER A 184 -11.29 17.82 -22.65
CA SER A 184 -12.06 16.70 -23.21
C SER A 184 -11.24 15.82 -24.17
N GLU A 185 -10.15 16.34 -24.74
CA GLU A 185 -9.21 15.57 -25.57
C GLU A 185 -8.28 14.67 -24.74
N ILE A 186 -8.26 14.86 -23.42
CA ILE A 186 -7.45 14.09 -22.48
C ILE A 186 -8.36 13.13 -21.71
N ILE A 187 -8.08 11.84 -21.84
CA ILE A 187 -8.77 10.81 -21.08
C ILE A 187 -7.93 10.46 -19.87
N ILE A 188 -8.48 10.65 -18.66
CA ILE A 188 -7.82 10.23 -17.43
C ILE A 188 -8.08 8.75 -17.22
N LEU A 189 -6.99 7.96 -17.18
CA LEU A 189 -7.05 6.52 -16.97
C LEU A 189 -6.91 6.14 -15.49
N GLY A 190 -6.38 7.03 -14.65
CA GLY A 190 -6.14 6.79 -13.24
C GLY A 190 -5.20 7.80 -12.59
N THR A 191 -5.20 7.84 -11.26
CA THR A 191 -4.16 8.54 -10.48
C THR A 191 -2.98 7.61 -10.20
N VAL A 192 -1.78 8.15 -10.12
CA VAL A 192 -0.59 7.37 -9.74
C VAL A 192 -0.58 7.22 -8.22
N SER A 193 -0.80 6.00 -7.73
CA SER A 193 -0.75 5.67 -6.31
C SER A 193 0.64 5.32 -5.81
N ASN A 194 1.52 4.82 -6.68
CA ASN A 194 2.91 4.45 -6.32
C ASN A 194 3.82 4.39 -7.55
N ILE A 195 5.13 4.50 -7.34
CA ILE A 195 6.15 4.44 -8.41
C ILE A 195 7.27 3.51 -7.94
N ILE A 196 7.57 2.50 -8.75
CA ILE A 196 8.66 1.55 -8.52
C ILE A 196 9.72 1.81 -9.59
N SER A 197 10.86 2.34 -9.17
CA SER A 197 12.01 2.52 -10.06
C SER A 197 12.93 1.30 -9.99
N LEU A 198 13.11 0.65 -11.13
CA LEU A 198 14.09 -0.42 -11.34
C LEU A 198 15.44 0.25 -11.60
N LYS A 199 16.39 0.07 -10.68
CA LYS A 199 17.78 0.52 -10.83
C LYS A 199 18.62 -0.58 -11.46
#